data_AF-A0A2U9IJQ9-F1
#
_entry.id   AF-A0A2U9IJQ9-F1
#
_cell.length_a   1.000
_cell.length_b   1.000
_cell.length_c   1.000
_cell.angle_alpha   90.00
_cell.angle_beta   90.00
_cell.angle_gamma   90.00
#
_symmetry.space_group_name_H-M   'P 1'
#
loop_
_entity.id
_entity.type
_entity.pdbx_description
1 polymer ?
#
loop_
_entity_poly.entity_id
_entity_poly.type
_entity_poly.pdbx_seq_one_letter_code
_entity_poly.pdbx_strand_id
1 'polypeptide(L)' 'MICEKIGRSRLGKTYILRIYDNGKVEITGDFFTTEEDLKRIEEDLKNGKKPENATILGVDLDELFREYQECRKVDK' A
#
# COMPACT_ATOMS: atom_id res chain seq x y z
N MET A 1 -9.05 -5.60 -11.43
CA MET A 1 -8.66 -4.52 -10.46
C MET A 1 -9.88 -4.20 -9.61
N ILE A 2 -9.81 -4.43 -8.30
CA ILE A 2 -10.93 -4.21 -7.35
C ILE A 2 -10.90 -2.78 -6.81
N CYS A 3 -9.71 -2.25 -6.53
CA CYS A 3 -9.58 -0.95 -5.90
C CYS A 3 -8.30 -0.24 -6.34
N GLU A 4 -8.38 1.07 -6.51
CA GLU A 4 -7.24 1.97 -6.64
C GLU A 4 -7.42 3.13 -5.67
N LYS A 5 -6.36 3.44 -4.92
CA LYS A 5 -6.29 4.58 -4.01
C LYS A 5 -5.05 5.39 -4.31
N ILE A 6 -5.22 6.70 -4.30
CA ILE A 6 -4.14 7.66 -4.51
C ILE A 6 -3.98 8.41 -3.20
N GLY A 7 -2.84 8.22 -2.55
CA GLY A 7 -2.51 8.86 -1.30
C GLY A 7 -1.32 9.80 -1.46
N ARG A 8 -1.14 10.69 -0.49
CA ARG A 8 -0.03 11.62 -0.46
C ARG A 8 0.77 11.44 0.82
N SER A 9 2.06 11.22 0.64
CA SER A 9 3.04 11.11 1.70
C SER A 9 3.20 12.45 2.44
N ARG A 10 3.64 12.40 3.70
CA ARG A 10 3.99 13.58 4.52
C ARG A 10 5.09 14.44 3.89
N LEU A 11 5.89 13.87 2.99
CA LEU A 11 6.91 14.58 2.20
C LEU A 11 6.33 15.18 0.90
N GLY A 12 5.01 15.18 0.74
CA GLY A 12 4.30 15.72 -0.43
C GLY A 12 4.32 14.81 -1.67
N LYS A 13 4.91 13.61 -1.54
CA LYS A 13 5.02 12.63 -2.61
C LYS A 13 3.73 11.86 -2.82
N THR A 14 3.44 11.45 -4.05
CA THR A 14 2.19 10.72 -4.34
C THR A 14 2.50 9.23 -4.42
N TYR A 15 1.65 8.41 -3.81
CA TYR A 15 1.64 6.97 -3.99
C TYR A 15 0.27 6.52 -4.51
N ILE A 16 0.28 5.39 -5.19
CA ILE A 16 -0.87 4.74 -5.79
C ILE A 16 -0.86 3.31 -5.29
N LEU A 17 -1.87 2.97 -4.50
CA LEU A 17 -2.15 1.62 -4.02
C LEU A 17 -3.18 0.99 -4.98
N ARG A 18 -2.80 -0.10 -5.64
CA ARG A 18 -3.69 -0.90 -6.49
C ARG A 18 -3.89 -2.27 -5.89
N ILE A 19 -5.15 -2.70 -5.85
CA ILE A 19 -5.54 -4.04 -5.40
C ILE A 19 -6.29 -4.72 -6.54
N TYR A 20 -5.78 -5.86 -6.97
CA TYR A 20 -6.31 -6.64 -8.08
C TYR A 20 -7.22 -7.77 -7.58
N ASP A 21 -8.09 -8.27 -8.46
CA ASP A 21 -9.08 -9.30 -8.15
C ASP A 21 -8.47 -10.66 -7.78
N ASN A 22 -7.26 -10.92 -8.28
CA ASN A 22 -6.45 -12.08 -7.89
C ASN A 22 -5.76 -11.93 -6.52
N GLY A 23 -6.05 -10.86 -5.77
CA GLY A 23 -5.43 -10.57 -4.48
C GLY A 23 -4.02 -9.96 -4.58
N LYS A 24 -3.51 -9.65 -5.78
CA LYS A 24 -2.26 -8.91 -5.92
C LYS A 24 -2.43 -7.49 -5.36
N VAL A 25 -1.45 -7.04 -4.58
CA VAL A 25 -1.31 -5.66 -4.12
C VAL A 25 -0.09 -5.07 -4.80
N GLU A 26 -0.21 -3.85 -5.28
CA GLU A 26 0.87 -3.12 -5.96
C GLU A 26 0.90 -1.68 -5.48
N ILE A 27 2.08 -1.19 -5.14
CA ILE A 27 2.29 0.19 -4.71
C ILE A 27 3.26 0.86 -5.68
N THR A 28 2.81 1.93 -6.34
CA THR A 28 3.61 2.69 -7.31
C THR A 28 3.52 4.18 -7.01
N GLY A 29 4.51 4.97 -7.43
CA GLY A 29 4.47 6.41 -7.21
C GLY A 29 5.85 7.04 -7.12
N ASP A 30 5.87 8.29 -6.66
CA ASP A 30 7.07 9.12 -6.55
C ASP A 30 7.61 9.09 -5.11
N PHE A 31 7.75 7.91 -4.52
CA PHE A 31 8.22 7.75 -3.13
C PHE A 31 9.62 7.14 -3.07
N PHE A 32 10.27 7.29 -1.93
CA PHE A 32 11.57 6.70 -1.67
C PHE A 32 11.41 5.41 -0.86
N THR A 33 11.85 4.29 -1.40
CA THR A 33 11.90 2.99 -0.69
C THR A 33 12.89 2.09 -1.41
N THR A 34 13.24 0.96 -0.79
CA THR A 34 14.02 -0.08 -1.45
C THR A 34 13.09 -1.08 -2.14
N GLU A 35 13.56 -1.76 -3.19
CA GLU A 35 12.76 -2.81 -3.84
C GLU A 35 12.40 -3.95 -2.87
N GLU A 36 13.27 -4.24 -1.91
CA GLU A 36 13.02 -5.26 -0.87
C GLU A 36 11.92 -4.83 0.10
N ASP A 37 11.97 -3.59 0.57
CA ASP A 37 10.95 -3.04 1.46
C ASP A 37 9.59 -2.94 0.76
N LEU A 38 9.57 -2.49 -0.50
CA LEU A 38 8.35 -2.41 -1.30
C LEU A 38 7.69 -3.79 -1.43
N LYS A 39 8.47 -4.82 -1.80
CA LYS A 39 7.96 -6.19 -1.92
C LYS A 39 7.44 -6.74 -0.60
N ARG A 40 8.11 -6.46 0.51
CA ARG A 40 7.65 -6.88 1.85
C ARG A 40 6.32 -6.22 2.19
N ILE A 41 6.18 -4.93 1.93
CA ILE A 41 4.94 -4.19 2.18
C ILE A 41 3.80 -4.76 1.34
N GLU A 42 4.03 -4.98 0.05
CA GLU A 42 3.01 -5.56 -0.85
C GLU A 42 2.59 -6.97 -0.41
N GLU A 43 3.54 -7.81 0.02
CA GLU A 43 3.25 -9.15 0.56
C GLU A 43 2.51 -9.10 1.90
N ASP A 44 2.91 -8.23 2.84
CA ASP A 44 2.21 -8.06 4.12
C ASP A 44 0.78 -7.60 3.90
N LEU A 45 0.58 -6.57 3.06
CA LEU A 45 -0.75 -6.09 2.69
C LEU A 45 -1.56 -7.18 2.00
N LYS A 46 -1.00 -7.92 1.04
CA LYS A 46 -1.69 -9.06 0.40
C LYS A 46 -2.18 -10.09 1.43
N ASN A 47 -1.38 -10.37 2.46
CA ASN A 47 -1.75 -11.26 3.55
C ASN A 47 -2.71 -10.63 4.59
N GLY A 48 -3.12 -9.38 4.39
CA GLY A 48 -4.00 -8.63 5.30
C GLY A 48 -3.31 -8.22 6.60
N LYS A 49 -1.97 -8.22 6.62
CA LYS A 49 -1.16 -7.78 7.76
C LYS A 49 -0.72 -6.34 7.57
N LYS A 50 -0.58 -5.63 8.69
CA LYS A 50 0.03 -4.31 8.67
C LYS A 50 1.55 -4.47 8.43
N PRO A 51 2.17 -3.70 7.53
CA PRO A 51 3.61 -3.71 7.37
C PRO A 51 4.29 -3.09 8.60
N GLU A 52 5.18 -3.84 9.26
CA GLU A 52 5.90 -3.39 10.48
C GLU A 52 7.42 -3.32 10.30
N ASN A 53 7.99 -4.11 9.38
CA ASN A 53 9.45 -4.28 9.21
C ASN A 53 9.96 -3.76 7.85
N ALA A 54 9.26 -2.80 7.26
CA ALA A 54 9.60 -2.18 5.99
C ALA A 54 9.15 -0.72 6.02
N THR A 55 9.72 0.14 5.17
CA THR A 55 9.41 1.57 5.18
C THR A 55 9.36 2.15 3.78
N ILE A 56 8.34 2.97 3.54
CA ILE A 56 8.31 3.90 2.42
C ILE A 56 8.46 5.32 3.00
N LEU A 57 9.53 6.00 2.62
CA LEU A 57 9.89 7.31 3.16
C LEU A 57 8.79 8.33 2.86
N GLY A 58 8.23 8.87 3.93
CA GLY A 58 7.14 9.82 3.90
C GLY A 58 5.75 9.22 3.81
N VAL A 59 5.58 7.91 3.58
CA VAL A 59 4.26 7.28 3.60
C VAL A 59 3.95 6.80 5.01
N ASP A 60 2.75 7.12 5.49
CA ASP A 60 2.25 6.61 6.76
C ASP A 60 1.69 5.20 6.53
N LEU A 61 2.34 4.18 7.10
CA LEU A 61 1.96 2.79 6.91
C LEU A 61 0.64 2.44 7.60
N ASP A 62 0.24 3.18 8.64
CA ASP A 62 -1.08 3.05 9.26
C ASP A 62 -2.17 3.55 8.31
N GLU A 63 -1.94 4.70 7.66
CA GLU A 63 -2.85 5.23 6.65
C GLU A 63 -2.96 4.29 5.45
N LEU A 64 -1.82 3.83 4.92
CA LEU A 64 -1.78 2.88 3.81
C LEU A 64 -2.55 1.59 4.12
N PHE A 65 -2.35 1.03 5.32
CA PHE A 65 -3.05 -0.18 5.74
C PHE A 65 -4.56 0.07 5.91
N ARG A 66 -4.95 1.25 6.41
CA ARG A 66 -6.36 1.64 6.50
C ARG A 66 -7.00 1.73 5.12
N GLU A 67 -6.34 2.36 4.14
CA GLU A 67 -6.84 2.43 2.77
C GLU A 67 -7.01 1.03 2.15
N TYR A 68 -6.04 0.14 2.38
CA TYR A 68 -6.14 -1.27 1.98
C TYR A 68 -7.36 -1.96 2.63
N GLN A 69 -7.59 -1.77 3.93
CA GLN A 69 -8.74 -2.35 4.63
C GLN A 69 -10.07 -1.80 4.11
N GLU A 70 -10.14 -0.51 3.78
CA GLU A 70 -11.32 0.09 3.16
C GLU A 70 -11.61 -0.56 1.80
N CYS A 71 -10.60 -0.72 0.95
CA CYS A 71 -10.75 -1.41 -0.33
C CYS A 71 -11.26 -2.85 -0.18
N ARG A 72 -10.77 -3.62 0.82
CA ARG A 72 -11.25 -4.99 1.06
C ARG A 72 -12.63 -5.08 1.69
N LYS A 73 -13.09 -4.04 2.40
CA LYS A 73 -14.43 -3.99 2.98
C LYS A 73 -15.52 -3.75 1.94
N VAL A 74 -15.19 -3.14 0.80
CA VAL A 74 -16.13 -2.95 -0.33
C VAL A 74 -16.48 -4.29 -1.00
N ASP A 75 -15.70 -5.35 -0.76
CA ASP A 75 -15.90 -6.69 -1.33
C ASP A 75 -16.88 -7.59 -0.51
N LYS A 76 -17.57 -7.04 0.49
CA LYS A 76 -18.60 -7.73 1.30
C LYS A 76 -19.95 -7.03 1.22
#